data_AF-A0A239P8C7-F1
#
_entry.id   AF-A0A239P8C7-F1
#
_cell.length_a   1.000
_cell.length_b   1.000
_cell.length_c   1.000
_cell.angle_alpha   90.00
_cell.angle_beta   90.00
_cell.angle_gamma   90.00
#
_symmetry.space_group_name_H-M   'P 1'
#
loop_
_entity.id
_entity.type
_entity.pdbx_description
1 polymer ?
#
loop_
_entity_poly.entity_id
_entity_poly.type
_entity_poly.pdbx_seq_one_letter_code
_entity_poly.pdbx_strand_id
1 'polypeptide(L)'
;NYAAANAYLDALAQHRASLGLPALSLAWGLWTESSGMTGHLTDADRRRLAGAGFAPLDTDRALALLDAAFARDEPVLLPLPVDGKALRAAGADVPPLLRDLAGPAARRVAAAAARRGLRERLAATPHEQRLPLLVEVVRAEAAAVLGYPDPAALDERRAFKELGFDSLTAVEFRNRLNAATGLRLPATVVFDDPTPAALAARLRAELAPPDAAAGPSVLAELDRLDAALSGLAWDPGERAAIGPRLRAFLWKWHQAGAPETARDRADDGPGDLASASDDELFDALENELGIS
;
A
#
# COMPACT_ATOMS: atom_id res chain seq x y z
N ASN A 1 -36.87 -20.35 -0.33
CA ASN A 1 -36.37 -18.97 -0.17
C ASN A 1 -36.29 -18.70 1.33
N TYR A 2 -35.11 -18.85 1.94
CA TYR A 2 -34.92 -18.85 3.39
C TYR A 2 -35.08 -17.45 4.01
N ALA A 3 -34.46 -16.43 3.39
CA ALA A 3 -34.53 -15.06 3.88
C ALA A 3 -35.95 -14.48 3.86
N ALA A 4 -36.74 -14.76 2.81
CA ALA A 4 -38.12 -14.30 2.73
C ALA A 4 -39.02 -14.90 3.82
N ALA A 5 -38.79 -16.18 4.18
CA ALA A 5 -39.54 -16.83 5.24
C ALA A 5 -39.22 -16.23 6.62
N ASN A 6 -37.95 -15.96 6.91
CA ASN A 6 -37.55 -15.32 8.17
C ASN A 6 -38.04 -13.87 8.26
N ALA A 7 -37.95 -13.11 7.16
CA ALA A 7 -38.48 -11.74 7.12
C ALA A 7 -39.99 -11.68 7.37
N TYR A 8 -40.74 -12.70 6.96
CA TYR A 8 -42.17 -12.82 7.29
C TYR A 8 -42.40 -13.01 8.80
N LEU A 9 -41.58 -13.84 9.48
CA LEU A 9 -41.69 -14.03 10.93
C LEU A 9 -41.40 -12.75 11.69
N ASP A 10 -40.38 -12.00 11.26
CA ASP A 10 -40.05 -10.69 11.84
C ASP A 10 -41.22 -9.70 11.68
N ALA A 11 -41.77 -9.61 10.47
CA ALA A 11 -42.93 -8.76 10.19
C ALA A 11 -44.18 -9.18 10.98
N LEU A 12 -44.41 -10.48 11.16
CA LEU A 12 -45.51 -11.02 11.96
C LEU A 12 -45.37 -10.65 13.44
N ALA A 13 -44.16 -10.74 14.00
CA ALA A 13 -43.90 -10.35 15.38
C ALA A 13 -44.15 -8.85 15.60
N GLN A 14 -43.66 -8.00 14.69
CA GLN A 14 -43.94 -6.56 14.71
C GLN A 14 -45.44 -6.27 14.59
N HIS A 15 -46.15 -6.95 13.69
CA HIS A 15 -47.59 -6.76 13.51
C HIS A 15 -48.37 -7.11 14.78
N ARG A 16 -48.07 -8.25 15.41
CA ARG A 16 -48.71 -8.64 16.68
C ARG A 16 -48.44 -7.64 17.79
N ALA A 17 -47.20 -7.17 17.92
CA ALA A 17 -46.84 -6.15 18.90
C ALA A 17 -47.61 -4.83 18.67
N SER A 18 -47.81 -4.42 17.41
CA SER A 18 -48.63 -3.24 17.07
C SER A 18 -50.10 -3.35 17.48
N LEU A 19 -50.58 -4.58 17.69
CA LEU A 19 -51.93 -4.89 18.19
C LEU A 19 -51.96 -5.14 19.71
N GLY A 20 -50.85 -4.93 20.41
CA GLY A 20 -50.73 -5.22 21.85
C GLY A 20 -50.69 -6.71 22.18
N LEU A 21 -50.43 -7.58 21.20
CA LEU A 21 -50.33 -9.02 21.39
C LEU A 21 -48.87 -9.44 21.57
N PRO A 22 -48.58 -10.44 22.44
CA PRO A 22 -47.23 -10.92 22.64
C PRO A 22 -46.71 -11.62 21.38
N ALA A 23 -45.49 -11.27 20.97
CA ALA A 23 -44.72 -11.95 19.95
C ALA A 23 -43.23 -11.60 20.09
N LEU A 24 -42.36 -12.57 19.83
CA LEU A 24 -40.92 -12.39 19.81
C LEU A 24 -40.35 -13.17 18.63
N SER A 25 -39.65 -12.49 17.72
CA SER A 25 -38.84 -13.10 16.66
C SER A 25 -37.36 -12.91 16.98
N LEU A 26 -36.60 -14.00 16.91
CA LEU A 26 -35.15 -14.00 17.14
C LEU A 26 -34.42 -14.42 15.88
N ALA A 27 -33.75 -13.45 15.24
CA ALA A 27 -32.91 -13.70 14.09
C ALA A 27 -31.53 -14.20 14.56
N TRP A 28 -31.41 -15.51 14.72
CA TRP A 28 -30.19 -16.12 15.24
C TRP A 28 -29.00 -16.00 14.29
N GLY A 29 -27.83 -15.72 14.88
CA GLY A 29 -26.54 -15.87 14.22
C GLY A 29 -26.13 -17.32 13.97
N LEU A 30 -24.88 -17.52 13.54
CA LEU A 30 -24.31 -18.86 13.37
C LEU A 30 -24.16 -19.56 14.74
N TRP A 31 -24.51 -20.84 14.83
CA TRP A 31 -24.25 -21.68 16.01
C TRP A 31 -22.98 -22.51 15.81
N THR A 32 -22.22 -22.72 16.88
CA THR A 32 -20.95 -23.45 16.90
C THR A 32 -21.18 -24.93 16.58
N GLU A 33 -22.21 -25.51 17.17
CA GLU A 33 -22.60 -26.90 17.01
C GLU A 33 -23.16 -27.10 15.61
N SER A 34 -22.36 -27.75 14.77
CA SER A 34 -22.71 -28.11 13.40
C SER A 34 -23.80 -29.18 13.41
N SER A 35 -25.05 -28.77 13.58
CA SER A 35 -26.23 -29.62 13.45
C SER A 35 -27.26 -28.97 12.54
N GLY A 36 -28.01 -29.80 11.79
CA GLY A 36 -29.05 -29.34 10.88
C GLY A 36 -28.54 -28.38 9.80
N MET A 37 -28.96 -27.12 9.87
CA MET A 37 -28.85 -26.15 8.78
C MET A 37 -27.43 -25.63 8.54
N THR A 38 -26.54 -25.67 9.53
CA THR A 38 -25.15 -25.14 9.42
C THR A 38 -24.11 -26.25 9.24
N GLY A 39 -24.55 -27.51 9.20
CA GLY A 39 -23.67 -28.68 9.08
C GLY A 39 -22.90 -28.77 7.75
N HIS A 40 -23.34 -28.05 6.72
CA HIS A 40 -22.69 -28.02 5.40
C HIS A 40 -21.60 -26.95 5.27
N LEU A 41 -21.43 -26.08 6.27
CA LEU A 41 -20.42 -25.02 6.22
C LEU A 41 -19.02 -25.61 6.38
N THR A 42 -18.12 -25.23 5.47
CA THR A 42 -16.72 -25.61 5.53
C THR A 42 -15.97 -24.76 6.55
N ASP A 43 -14.77 -25.19 6.94
CA ASP A 43 -13.90 -24.38 7.81
C ASP A 43 -13.46 -23.06 7.16
N ALA A 44 -13.48 -22.98 5.82
CA ALA A 44 -13.27 -21.73 5.10
C ALA A 44 -14.46 -20.78 5.29
N ASP A 45 -15.70 -21.29 5.19
CA ASP A 45 -16.91 -20.49 5.40
C ASP A 45 -17.00 -19.95 6.83
N ARG A 46 -16.62 -20.76 7.83
CA ARG A 46 -16.56 -20.33 9.24
C ARG A 46 -15.52 -19.23 9.45
N ARG A 47 -14.31 -19.41 8.91
CA ARG A 47 -13.23 -18.40 9.00
C ARG A 47 -13.62 -17.09 8.32
N ARG A 48 -14.32 -17.17 7.19
CA ARG A 48 -14.86 -16.01 6.47
C ARG A 48 -15.88 -15.23 7.31
N LEU A 49 -16.86 -15.91 7.90
CA LEU A 49 -17.86 -15.28 8.77
C LEU A 49 -17.21 -14.62 9.99
N ALA A 50 -16.24 -15.30 10.61
CA ALA A 50 -15.46 -14.74 11.71
C ALA A 50 -14.67 -13.48 11.27
N GLY A 51 -14.05 -13.51 10.09
CA GLY A 51 -13.37 -12.35 9.49
C GLY A 51 -14.30 -11.17 9.19
N ALA A 52 -15.57 -11.45 8.88
CA ALA A 52 -16.61 -10.45 8.70
C ALA A 52 -17.19 -9.92 10.03
N GLY A 53 -16.69 -10.38 11.18
CA GLY A 53 -17.11 -9.93 12.50
C GLY A 53 -18.29 -10.69 13.12
N PHE A 54 -18.67 -11.83 12.53
CA PHE A 54 -19.74 -12.68 13.02
C PHE A 54 -19.17 -13.96 13.60
N ALA A 55 -19.07 -14.01 14.93
CA ALA A 55 -18.61 -15.20 15.62
C ALA A 55 -19.76 -16.23 15.75
N PRO A 56 -19.46 -17.54 15.75
CA PRO A 56 -20.44 -18.54 16.12
C PRO A 56 -20.79 -18.44 17.62
N LEU A 57 -22.06 -18.72 17.94
CA LEU A 57 -22.59 -18.84 19.29
C LEU A 57 -22.49 -20.30 19.74
N ASP A 58 -21.87 -20.56 20.88
CA ASP A 58 -22.07 -21.83 21.58
C ASP A 58 -23.50 -21.92 22.16
N THR A 59 -23.97 -23.15 22.38
CA THR A 59 -25.35 -23.42 22.85
C THR A 59 -25.66 -22.71 24.16
N ASP A 60 -24.75 -22.75 25.14
CA ASP A 60 -24.97 -22.15 26.45
C ASP A 60 -25.16 -20.63 26.34
N ARG A 61 -24.34 -19.98 25.51
CA ARG A 61 -24.46 -18.55 25.23
C ARG A 61 -25.73 -18.22 24.47
N ALA A 62 -26.14 -19.06 23.53
CA ALA A 62 -27.37 -18.86 22.77
C ALA A 62 -28.60 -18.95 23.69
N LEU A 63 -28.65 -19.93 24.59
CA LEU A 63 -29.73 -20.06 25.58
C LEU A 63 -29.75 -18.88 26.56
N ALA A 64 -28.59 -18.41 27.02
CA ALA A 64 -28.52 -17.20 27.84
C ALA A 64 -29.05 -15.95 27.10
N LEU A 65 -28.85 -15.84 25.78
CA LEU A 65 -29.41 -14.76 24.97
C LEU A 65 -30.92 -14.91 24.74
N LEU A 66 -31.44 -16.14 24.67
CA LEU A 66 -32.87 -16.41 24.64
C LEU A 66 -33.53 -15.91 25.93
N ASP A 67 -32.96 -16.24 27.10
CA ASP A 67 -33.45 -15.77 28.39
C ASP A 67 -33.41 -14.24 28.48
N ALA A 68 -32.32 -13.63 28.02
CA ALA A 68 -32.20 -12.18 27.96
C ALA A 68 -33.23 -11.53 27.03
N ALA A 69 -33.57 -12.18 25.92
CA ALA A 69 -34.56 -11.68 24.98
C ALA A 69 -35.99 -11.67 25.56
N PHE A 70 -36.32 -12.60 26.46
CA PHE A 70 -37.61 -12.56 27.16
C PHE A 70 -37.76 -11.38 28.13
N ALA A 71 -36.65 -10.76 28.55
CA ALA A 71 -36.64 -9.57 29.40
C ALA A 71 -36.68 -8.25 28.61
N ARG A 72 -36.95 -8.31 27.30
CA ARG A 72 -36.98 -7.18 26.38
C ARG A 72 -38.37 -6.94 25.83
N ASP A 73 -38.67 -5.68 25.56
CA ASP A 73 -39.97 -5.25 25.00
C ASP A 73 -39.96 -5.24 23.47
N GLU A 74 -38.78 -5.29 22.85
CA GLU A 74 -38.63 -5.28 21.41
C GLU A 74 -39.14 -6.60 20.79
N PRO A 75 -40.05 -6.57 19.80
CA PRO A 75 -40.65 -7.78 19.25
C PRO A 75 -39.73 -8.54 18.28
N VAL A 76 -38.64 -7.92 17.84
CA VAL A 76 -37.64 -8.53 16.96
C VAL A 76 -36.26 -8.20 17.49
N LEU A 77 -35.48 -9.24 17.78
CA LEU A 77 -34.11 -9.11 18.26
C LEU A 77 -33.17 -9.97 17.41
N LEU A 78 -31.90 -9.57 17.39
CA LEU A 78 -30.83 -10.26 16.67
C LEU A 78 -29.79 -10.77 17.70
N PRO A 79 -29.93 -12.01 18.22
CA PRO A 79 -28.93 -12.61 19.08
C PRO A 79 -27.70 -12.98 18.25
N LEU A 80 -26.72 -12.08 18.23
CA LEU A 80 -25.53 -12.20 17.38
C LEU A 80 -24.31 -11.61 18.09
N PRO A 81 -23.27 -12.40 18.36
CA PRO A 81 -22.02 -11.88 18.88
C PRO A 81 -21.29 -11.16 17.74
N VAL A 82 -21.12 -9.86 17.93
CA VAL A 82 -20.42 -9.00 16.98
C VAL A 82 -19.00 -8.77 17.48
N ASP A 83 -18.01 -9.28 16.74
CA ASP A 83 -16.61 -8.96 16.99
C ASP A 83 -16.27 -7.60 16.37
N GLY A 84 -16.37 -6.55 17.19
CA GLY A 84 -16.01 -5.20 16.79
C GLY A 84 -14.54 -5.04 16.39
N LYS A 85 -13.62 -5.91 16.84
CA LYS A 85 -12.22 -5.91 16.38
C LYS A 85 -12.12 -6.43 14.94
N ALA A 86 -12.83 -7.51 14.62
CA ALA A 86 -12.91 -8.03 13.26
C ALA A 86 -13.62 -7.06 12.31
N LEU A 87 -14.73 -6.43 12.73
CA LEU A 87 -15.37 -5.35 11.95
C LEU A 87 -14.40 -4.18 11.68
N ARG A 88 -13.61 -3.75 12.67
CA ARG A 88 -12.56 -2.74 12.46
C ARG A 88 -11.49 -3.17 11.46
N ALA A 89 -11.11 -4.46 11.48
CA ALA A 89 -10.16 -5.05 10.54
C ALA A 89 -10.70 -5.08 9.10
N ALA A 90 -12.01 -5.19 8.89
CA ALA A 90 -12.65 -5.03 7.57
C ALA A 90 -12.71 -3.55 7.12
N GLY A 91 -13.01 -2.62 8.02
CA GLY A 91 -12.95 -1.16 7.79
C GLY A 91 -13.85 -0.63 6.69
N ALA A 92 -13.31 -0.18 5.54
CA ALA A 92 -14.12 0.43 4.48
C ALA A 92 -15.17 -0.53 3.89
N ASP A 93 -14.95 -1.81 4.11
CA ASP A 93 -15.74 -2.91 3.56
C ASP A 93 -16.83 -3.37 4.52
N VAL A 94 -16.86 -2.79 5.72
CA VAL A 94 -17.95 -2.97 6.65
C VAL A 94 -19.22 -2.41 6.00
N PRO A 95 -20.28 -3.24 5.87
CA PRO A 95 -21.57 -2.80 5.37
C PRO A 95 -22.04 -1.54 6.11
N PRO A 96 -22.67 -0.56 5.44
CA PRO A 96 -23.08 0.69 6.05
C PRO A 96 -23.84 0.53 7.38
N LEU A 97 -24.69 -0.48 7.48
CA LEU A 97 -25.49 -0.80 8.67
C LEU A 97 -24.66 -1.22 9.90
N LEU A 98 -23.41 -1.65 9.71
CA LEU A 98 -22.56 -2.19 10.78
C LEU A 98 -21.41 -1.24 11.16
N ARG A 99 -21.31 -0.06 10.53
CA ARG A 99 -20.20 0.87 10.76
C ARG A 99 -20.16 1.41 12.18
N ASP A 100 -21.33 1.69 12.75
CA ASP A 100 -21.43 2.23 14.10
C ASP A 100 -20.99 1.20 15.15
N LEU A 101 -21.17 -0.10 14.86
CA LEU A 101 -20.72 -1.22 15.70
C LEU A 101 -19.20 -1.42 15.66
N ALA A 102 -18.51 -0.94 14.62
CA ALA A 102 -17.05 -1.02 14.51
C ALA A 102 -16.34 0.01 15.43
N GLY A 103 -17.02 1.05 15.91
CA GLY A 103 -16.44 2.08 16.78
C GLY A 103 -15.49 3.07 16.07
N PRO A 104 -14.97 4.10 16.78
CA PRO A 104 -14.25 5.22 16.18
C PRO A 104 -12.93 4.80 15.50
N ALA A 105 -12.67 5.41 14.34
CA ALA A 105 -11.71 4.96 13.35
C ALA A 105 -10.23 5.17 13.75
N ALA A 106 -9.65 4.22 14.47
CA ALA A 106 -8.19 4.07 14.60
C ALA A 106 -7.49 3.73 13.25
N ARG A 107 -8.26 3.44 12.19
CA ARG A 107 -7.77 2.88 10.92
C ARG A 107 -7.09 3.87 9.98
N ARG A 108 -7.38 5.19 10.02
CA ARG A 108 -6.69 6.14 9.10
C ARG A 108 -5.17 6.10 9.30
N VAL A 109 -4.71 5.94 10.54
CA VAL A 109 -3.29 5.90 10.88
C VAL A 109 -2.64 4.59 10.43
N ALA A 110 -3.24 3.43 10.73
CA ALA A 110 -2.67 2.12 10.37
C ALA A 110 -2.63 1.88 8.85
N ALA A 111 -3.69 2.25 8.13
CA ALA A 111 -3.70 2.16 6.66
C ALA A 111 -2.71 3.15 6.02
N ALA A 112 -2.57 4.36 6.58
CA ALA A 112 -1.55 5.31 6.13
C ALA A 112 -0.13 4.78 6.38
N ALA A 113 0.12 4.15 7.54
CA ALA A 113 1.41 3.55 7.87
C ALA A 113 1.76 2.38 6.94
N ALA A 114 0.82 1.47 6.66
CA ALA A 114 1.03 0.36 5.72
C ALA A 114 1.36 0.85 4.30
N ARG A 115 0.60 1.84 3.80
CA ARG A 115 0.86 2.48 2.50
C ARG A 115 2.21 3.17 2.45
N ARG A 116 2.58 3.87 3.53
CA ARG A 116 3.89 4.53 3.65
C ARG A 116 5.01 3.49 3.61
N GLY A 117 4.90 2.41 4.37
CA GLY A 117 5.87 1.32 4.38
C GLY A 117 6.02 0.64 3.02
N LEU A 118 4.92 0.41 2.28
CA LEU A 118 5.00 -0.14 0.91
C LEU A 118 5.70 0.82 -0.06
N ARG A 119 5.39 2.13 0.00
CA ARG A 119 6.05 3.14 -0.84
C ARG A 119 7.53 3.28 -0.52
N GLU A 120 7.91 3.30 0.75
CA GLU A 120 9.31 3.35 1.19
C GLU A 120 10.08 2.12 0.71
N ARG A 121 9.50 0.91 0.83
CA ARG A 121 10.09 -0.32 0.28
C ARG A 121 10.25 -0.24 -1.23
N LEU A 122 9.24 0.19 -1.97
CA LEU A 122 9.32 0.32 -3.44
C LEU A 122 10.37 1.34 -3.88
N ALA A 123 10.48 2.47 -3.17
CA ALA A 123 11.49 3.49 -3.45
C ALA A 123 12.92 2.98 -3.21
N ALA A 124 13.12 2.19 -2.14
CA ALA A 124 14.41 1.58 -1.81
C ALA A 124 14.75 0.34 -2.67
N THR A 125 13.79 -0.19 -3.43
CA THR A 125 13.99 -1.40 -4.25
C THR A 125 14.41 -1.02 -5.68
N PRO A 126 15.48 -1.63 -6.22
CA PRO A 126 15.88 -1.46 -7.63
C PRO A 126 14.73 -1.79 -8.58
N HIS A 127 14.63 -1.09 -9.71
CA HIS A 127 13.50 -1.19 -10.63
C HIS A 127 13.16 -2.63 -11.04
N GLU A 128 14.17 -3.48 -11.27
CA GLU A 128 14.03 -4.89 -11.65
C GLU A 128 13.41 -5.76 -10.55
N GLN A 129 13.61 -5.40 -9.27
CA GLN A 129 13.13 -6.15 -8.11
C GLN A 129 11.76 -5.67 -7.61
N ARG A 130 11.23 -4.56 -8.15
CA ARG A 130 9.92 -4.02 -7.76
C ARG A 130 8.75 -4.93 -8.15
N LEU A 131 8.84 -5.61 -9.29
CA LEU A 131 7.79 -6.54 -9.73
C LEU A 131 7.70 -7.79 -8.82
N PRO A 132 8.80 -8.53 -8.55
CA PRO A 132 8.78 -9.63 -7.58
C PRO A 132 8.23 -9.22 -6.21
N LEU A 133 8.64 -8.06 -5.69
CA LEU A 133 8.13 -7.51 -4.44
C LEU A 133 6.61 -7.32 -4.46
N LEU A 134 6.05 -6.80 -5.55
CA LEU A 134 4.61 -6.62 -5.68
C LEU A 134 3.87 -7.95 -5.84
N VAL A 135 4.47 -8.94 -6.49
CA VAL A 135 3.92 -10.31 -6.56
C VAL A 135 3.80 -10.90 -5.15
N GLU A 136 4.81 -10.74 -4.30
CA GLU A 136 4.73 -11.18 -2.90
C GLU A 136 3.58 -10.51 -2.14
N VAL A 137 3.38 -9.20 -2.31
CA VAL A 137 2.26 -8.46 -1.69
C VAL A 137 0.92 -9.00 -2.16
N VAL A 138 0.75 -9.19 -3.47
CA VAL A 138 -0.49 -9.73 -4.06
C VAL A 138 -0.77 -11.15 -3.55
N ARG A 139 0.24 -12.01 -3.49
CA ARG A 139 0.11 -13.38 -2.97
C ARG A 139 -0.20 -13.40 -1.47
N ALA A 140 0.41 -12.51 -0.68
CA ALA A 140 0.13 -12.40 0.75
C ALA A 140 -1.33 -12.01 1.02
N GLU A 141 -1.84 -11.02 0.29
CA GLU A 141 -3.26 -10.63 0.43
C GLU A 141 -4.21 -11.71 -0.09
N ALA A 142 -3.85 -12.42 -1.17
CA ALA A 142 -4.67 -13.50 -1.70
C ALA A 142 -4.73 -14.70 -0.74
N ALA A 143 -3.58 -15.06 -0.15
CA ALA A 143 -3.50 -16.13 0.85
C ALA A 143 -4.30 -15.80 2.10
N ALA A 144 -4.27 -14.55 2.54
CA ALA A 144 -5.06 -14.10 3.69
C ALA A 144 -6.57 -14.20 3.45
N VAL A 145 -7.05 -13.92 2.22
CA VAL A 145 -8.47 -14.06 1.86
C VAL A 145 -8.89 -15.52 1.73
N LEU A 146 -8.04 -16.34 1.11
CA LEU A 146 -8.32 -17.75 0.88
C LEU A 146 -8.01 -18.64 2.10
N GLY A 147 -7.41 -18.07 3.16
CA GLY A 147 -7.06 -18.78 4.38
C GLY A 147 -5.89 -19.75 4.24
N TYR A 148 -4.97 -19.49 3.30
CA TYR A 148 -3.70 -20.23 3.17
C TYR A 148 -2.69 -19.72 4.20
N PRO A 149 -1.99 -20.63 4.93
CA PRO A 149 -0.99 -20.23 5.92
C PRO A 149 0.29 -19.69 5.29
N ASP A 150 0.61 -20.13 4.07
CA ASP A 150 1.80 -19.74 3.33
C ASP A 150 1.42 -19.06 1.99
N PRO A 151 1.70 -17.76 1.83
CA PRO A 151 1.56 -17.06 0.54
C PRO A 151 2.39 -17.67 -0.60
N ALA A 152 3.54 -18.28 -0.28
CA ALA A 152 4.42 -18.89 -1.26
C ALA A 152 3.85 -20.20 -1.85
N ALA A 153 2.75 -20.72 -1.30
CA ALA A 153 2.03 -21.86 -1.85
C ALA A 153 1.13 -21.50 -3.03
N LEU A 154 0.76 -20.21 -3.21
CA LEU A 154 -0.11 -19.77 -4.30
C LEU A 154 0.71 -19.53 -5.57
N ASP A 155 0.51 -20.29 -6.64
CA ASP A 155 1.21 -20.05 -7.92
C ASP A 155 0.88 -18.65 -8.48
N GLU A 156 1.91 -17.87 -8.79
CA GLU A 156 1.80 -16.50 -9.31
C GLU A 156 1.20 -16.43 -10.73
N ARG A 157 1.24 -17.54 -11.48
CA ARG A 157 0.73 -17.64 -12.85
C ARG A 157 -0.64 -18.30 -12.93
N ARG A 158 -1.11 -18.86 -11.82
CA ARG A 158 -2.40 -19.53 -11.77
C ARG A 158 -3.52 -18.52 -11.63
N ALA A 159 -4.61 -18.75 -12.36
CA ALA A 159 -5.73 -17.84 -12.34
C ALA A 159 -6.39 -17.83 -10.95
N PHE A 160 -6.78 -16.65 -10.46
CA PHE A 160 -7.46 -16.49 -9.17
C PHE A 160 -8.71 -17.38 -9.07
N LYS A 161 -9.46 -17.54 -10.16
CA LYS A 161 -10.63 -18.43 -10.23
C LYS A 161 -10.27 -19.89 -9.90
N GLU A 162 -9.12 -20.36 -10.36
CA GLU A 162 -8.64 -21.72 -10.07
C GLU A 162 -8.05 -21.86 -8.66
N LEU A 163 -7.63 -20.74 -8.06
CA LEU A 163 -7.19 -20.65 -6.67
C LEU A 163 -8.38 -20.60 -5.68
N GLY A 164 -9.62 -20.56 -6.18
CA GLY A 164 -10.83 -20.57 -5.35
C GLY A 164 -11.47 -19.19 -5.15
N PHE A 165 -11.15 -18.19 -5.98
CA PHE A 165 -11.85 -16.91 -5.95
C PHE A 165 -13.29 -17.01 -6.47
N ASP A 166 -14.21 -16.46 -5.68
CA ASP A 166 -15.63 -16.26 -5.98
C ASP A 166 -15.96 -14.75 -6.03
N SER A 167 -17.22 -14.40 -6.27
CA SER A 167 -17.64 -12.99 -6.37
C SER A 167 -17.43 -12.18 -5.09
N LEU A 168 -17.51 -12.82 -3.92
CA LEU A 168 -17.39 -12.14 -2.63
C LEU A 168 -15.93 -12.12 -2.14
N THR A 169 -15.13 -13.17 -2.38
CA THR A 169 -13.68 -13.14 -2.11
C THR A 169 -12.92 -12.21 -3.05
N ALA A 170 -13.39 -12.04 -4.30
CA ALA A 170 -12.84 -11.03 -5.20
C ALA A 170 -13.01 -9.61 -4.66
N VAL A 171 -14.18 -9.30 -4.08
CA VAL A 171 -14.43 -8.00 -3.45
C VAL A 171 -13.55 -7.80 -2.23
N GLU A 172 -13.46 -8.79 -1.33
CA GLU A 172 -12.63 -8.72 -0.13
C GLU A 172 -11.14 -8.49 -0.49
N PHE A 173 -10.61 -9.27 -1.41
CA PHE A 173 -9.22 -9.15 -1.87
C PHE A 173 -8.93 -7.79 -2.49
N ARG A 174 -9.83 -7.30 -3.36
CA ARG A 174 -9.74 -5.96 -3.93
C ARG A 174 -9.64 -4.90 -2.84
N ASN A 175 -10.41 -5.05 -1.77
CA ASN A 175 -10.41 -4.06 -0.71
C ASN A 175 -9.14 -4.08 0.14
N ARG A 176 -8.62 -5.27 0.43
CA ARG A 176 -7.33 -5.45 1.11
C ARG A 176 -6.20 -4.86 0.29
N LEU A 177 -6.17 -5.10 -1.01
CA LEU A 177 -5.23 -4.47 -1.93
C LEU A 177 -5.36 -2.94 -1.94
N ASN A 178 -6.57 -2.39 -1.99
CA ASN A 178 -6.78 -0.93 -1.90
C ASN A 178 -6.28 -0.35 -0.56
N ALA A 179 -6.40 -1.10 0.54
CA ALA A 179 -5.87 -0.69 1.83
C ALA A 179 -4.34 -0.64 1.82
N ALA A 180 -3.68 -1.70 1.34
CA ALA A 180 -2.23 -1.85 1.30
C ALA A 180 -1.55 -0.90 0.30
N THR A 181 -2.13 -0.74 -0.89
CA THR A 181 -1.55 0.05 -1.99
C THR A 181 -1.99 1.51 -1.97
N GLY A 182 -3.16 1.80 -1.40
CA GLY A 182 -3.80 3.11 -1.48
C GLY A 182 -4.46 3.42 -2.82
N LEU A 183 -4.50 2.46 -3.75
CA LEU A 183 -5.19 2.59 -5.03
C LEU A 183 -6.70 2.39 -4.89
N ARG A 184 -7.43 2.72 -5.97
CA ARG A 184 -8.86 2.43 -6.13
C ARG A 184 -9.04 1.44 -7.27
N LEU A 185 -8.82 0.17 -6.96
CA LEU A 185 -9.01 -0.92 -7.92
C LEU A 185 -10.51 -1.20 -8.12
N PRO A 186 -10.94 -1.50 -9.37
CA PRO A 186 -12.32 -1.89 -9.65
C PRO A 186 -12.64 -3.27 -9.07
N ALA A 187 -13.92 -3.56 -8.82
CA ALA A 187 -14.36 -4.86 -8.32
C ALA A 187 -14.07 -6.01 -9.32
N THR A 188 -13.86 -5.67 -10.59
CA THR A 188 -13.51 -6.60 -11.67
C THR A 188 -12.02 -6.93 -11.74
N VAL A 189 -11.17 -6.35 -10.88
CA VAL A 189 -9.70 -6.45 -11.01
C VAL A 189 -9.19 -7.90 -11.09
N VAL A 190 -9.84 -8.83 -10.41
CA VAL A 190 -9.50 -10.26 -10.42
C VAL A 190 -9.85 -10.94 -11.76
N PHE A 191 -10.75 -10.35 -12.54
CA PHE A 191 -11.09 -10.79 -13.89
C PHE A 191 -10.28 -10.04 -14.96
N ASP A 192 -10.01 -8.76 -14.74
CA ASP A 192 -9.20 -7.92 -15.62
C ASP A 192 -7.72 -8.39 -15.61
N ASP A 193 -7.22 -8.74 -14.43
CA ASP A 193 -5.86 -9.21 -14.17
C ASP A 193 -5.93 -10.61 -13.49
N PRO A 194 -6.12 -11.69 -14.28
CA PRO A 194 -6.57 -12.96 -13.75
C PRO A 194 -5.56 -13.72 -12.90
N THR A 195 -4.29 -13.30 -12.88
CA THR A 195 -3.21 -13.97 -12.13
C THR A 195 -2.53 -13.00 -11.17
N PRO A 196 -1.94 -13.49 -10.06
CA PRO A 196 -1.16 -12.65 -9.16
C PRO A 196 -0.05 -11.85 -9.87
N ALA A 197 0.63 -12.46 -10.85
CA ALA A 197 1.67 -11.79 -11.64
C ALA A 197 1.11 -10.67 -12.53
N ALA A 198 -0.03 -10.88 -13.19
CA ALA A 198 -0.68 -9.85 -14.01
C ALA A 198 -1.11 -8.65 -13.15
N LEU A 199 -1.73 -8.92 -12.01
CA LEU A 199 -2.16 -7.88 -11.09
C LEU A 199 -0.97 -7.11 -10.51
N ALA A 200 0.11 -7.78 -10.13
CA ALA A 200 1.34 -7.14 -9.68
C ALA A 200 1.95 -6.22 -10.75
N ALA A 201 1.88 -6.60 -12.04
CA ALA A 201 2.36 -5.77 -13.14
C ALA A 201 1.55 -4.48 -13.28
N ARG A 202 0.22 -4.55 -13.14
CA ARG A 202 -0.65 -3.37 -13.09
C ARG A 202 -0.35 -2.48 -11.89
N LEU A 203 -0.21 -3.07 -10.70
CA LEU A 203 0.16 -2.33 -9.49
C LEU A 203 1.51 -1.62 -9.64
N ARG A 204 2.48 -2.24 -10.33
CA ARG A 204 3.77 -1.61 -10.62
C ARG A 204 3.59 -0.37 -11.49
N ALA A 205 2.79 -0.46 -12.55
CA ALA A 205 2.55 0.67 -13.44
C ALA A 205 1.91 1.87 -12.70
N GLU A 206 1.04 1.60 -11.72
CA GLU A 206 0.34 2.64 -10.94
C GLU A 206 1.19 3.20 -9.78
N LEU A 207 1.96 2.35 -9.08
CA LEU A 207 2.68 2.74 -7.86
C LEU A 207 4.13 3.16 -8.11
N ALA A 208 4.73 2.65 -9.17
CA ALA A 208 6.09 2.90 -9.57
C ALA A 208 6.16 2.94 -11.10
N PRO A 209 5.45 3.89 -11.74
CA PRO A 209 5.53 4.07 -13.18
C PRO A 209 7.02 4.14 -13.57
N PRO A 210 7.42 3.49 -14.68
CA PRO A 210 8.78 3.62 -15.17
C PRO A 210 9.10 5.11 -15.26
N ASP A 211 10.24 5.53 -14.69
CA ASP A 211 10.65 6.93 -14.60
C ASP A 211 10.64 7.57 -15.99
N ALA A 212 9.51 8.14 -16.37
CA ALA A 212 9.38 9.02 -17.53
C ALA A 212 9.68 10.48 -17.16
N ALA A 213 9.99 10.76 -15.89
CA ALA A 213 10.22 12.11 -15.36
C ALA A 213 11.54 12.28 -14.57
N ALA A 214 12.30 11.21 -14.36
CA ALA A 214 13.69 11.32 -13.93
C ALA A 214 14.58 10.82 -15.06
N GLY A 215 15.07 11.76 -15.89
CA GLY A 215 16.29 11.48 -16.65
C GLY A 215 17.38 10.98 -15.70
N PRO A 216 18.43 10.30 -16.21
CA PRO A 216 19.49 9.81 -15.35
C PRO A 216 19.99 10.96 -14.48
N SER A 217 19.94 10.77 -13.16
CA SER A 217 20.48 11.74 -12.21
C SER A 217 21.89 12.09 -12.64
N VAL A 218 22.23 13.38 -12.67
CA VAL A 218 23.59 13.83 -12.99
C VAL A 218 24.61 13.12 -12.09
N LEU A 219 24.24 12.81 -10.84
CA LEU A 219 25.08 12.03 -9.92
C LEU A 219 25.24 10.57 -10.39
N ALA A 220 24.19 9.94 -10.91
CA ALA A 220 24.28 8.57 -11.45
C ALA A 220 25.05 8.49 -12.77
N GLU A 221 25.07 9.57 -13.56
CA GLU A 221 25.99 9.68 -14.72
C GLU A 221 27.44 9.87 -14.26
N LEU A 222 27.68 10.63 -13.18
CA LEU A 222 29.00 10.79 -12.60
C LEU A 222 29.53 9.49 -11.99
N ASP A 223 28.69 8.71 -11.31
CA ASP A 223 29.07 7.39 -10.78
C ASP A 223 29.43 6.41 -11.91
N ARG A 224 28.70 6.46 -13.05
CA ARG A 224 29.03 5.66 -14.24
C ARG A 224 30.33 6.10 -14.89
N LEU A 225 30.59 7.41 -14.94
CA LEU A 225 31.86 7.95 -15.44
C LEU A 225 33.02 7.51 -14.54
N ASP A 226 32.86 7.57 -13.21
CA ASP A 226 33.88 7.13 -12.26
C ASP A 226 34.19 5.63 -12.38
N ALA A 227 33.15 4.80 -12.50
CA ALA A 227 33.30 3.36 -12.72
C ALA A 227 34.00 3.05 -14.06
N ALA A 228 33.64 3.77 -15.13
CA ALA A 228 34.29 3.62 -16.44
C ALA A 228 35.76 4.07 -16.39
N LEU A 229 36.06 5.17 -15.69
CA LEU A 229 37.42 5.68 -15.56
C LEU A 229 38.33 4.78 -14.71
N SER A 230 37.75 4.14 -13.69
CA SER A 230 38.46 3.24 -12.77
C SER A 230 38.70 1.84 -13.34
N GLY A 231 37.86 1.38 -14.29
CA GLY A 231 37.97 0.06 -14.91
C GLY A 231 38.92 -0.04 -16.11
N LEU A 232 39.46 1.08 -16.59
CA LEU A 232 40.33 1.14 -17.76
C LEU A 232 41.82 1.04 -17.39
N ALA A 233 42.54 0.15 -18.05
CA ALA A 233 44.00 0.13 -18.03
C ALA A 233 44.53 1.16 -19.05
N TRP A 234 44.77 2.38 -18.57
CA TRP A 234 45.17 3.52 -19.41
C TRP A 234 46.64 3.43 -19.87
N ASP A 235 46.89 3.73 -21.14
CA ASP A 235 48.24 4.09 -21.62
C ASP A 235 48.65 5.48 -21.08
N PRO A 236 49.94 5.74 -20.81
CA PRO A 236 50.39 7.04 -20.29
C PRO A 236 49.96 8.24 -21.14
N GLY A 237 49.82 8.07 -22.47
CA GLY A 237 49.37 9.14 -23.36
C GLY A 237 47.89 9.51 -23.19
N GLU A 238 47.01 8.53 -22.97
CA GLU A 238 45.58 8.75 -22.77
C GLU A 238 45.29 9.40 -21.42
N ARG A 239 46.03 9.00 -20.38
CA ARG A 239 45.93 9.58 -19.03
C ARG A 239 46.34 11.05 -19.01
N ALA A 240 47.34 11.43 -19.79
CA ALA A 240 47.80 12.82 -19.93
C ALA A 240 46.76 13.72 -20.64
N ALA A 241 45.94 13.17 -21.54
CA ALA A 241 44.93 13.93 -22.30
C ALA A 241 43.62 14.18 -21.55
N ILE A 242 43.26 13.31 -20.59
CA ILE A 242 41.99 13.38 -19.85
C ILE A 242 42.02 14.43 -18.74
N GLY A 243 43.14 14.52 -18.01
CA GLY A 243 43.30 15.48 -16.90
C GLY A 243 42.98 16.93 -17.26
N PRO A 244 43.52 17.49 -18.36
CA PRO A 244 43.20 18.84 -18.81
C PRO A 244 41.72 19.04 -19.16
N ARG A 245 41.06 18.04 -19.76
CA ARG A 245 39.65 18.12 -20.15
C ARG A 245 38.71 18.10 -18.94
N LEU A 246 39.00 17.27 -17.94
CA LEU A 246 38.26 17.26 -16.68
C LEU A 246 38.42 18.59 -15.92
N ARG A 247 39.63 19.15 -15.87
CA ARG A 247 39.85 20.48 -15.26
C ARG A 247 39.09 21.60 -15.99
N ALA A 248 39.11 21.60 -17.32
CA ALA A 248 38.34 22.56 -18.11
C ALA A 248 36.83 22.44 -17.88
N PHE A 249 36.33 21.20 -17.70
CA PHE A 249 34.93 20.96 -17.35
C PHE A 249 34.60 21.49 -15.94
N LEU A 250 35.43 21.18 -14.93
CA LEU A 250 35.26 21.65 -13.56
C LEU A 250 35.30 23.18 -13.45
N TRP A 251 36.18 23.83 -14.23
CA TRP A 251 36.25 25.28 -14.30
C TRP A 251 34.94 25.89 -14.84
N LYS A 252 34.39 25.33 -15.94
CA LYS A 252 33.11 25.76 -16.50
C LYS A 252 31.95 25.55 -15.54
N TRP A 253 31.97 24.45 -14.78
CA TRP A 253 30.96 24.15 -13.76
C TRP A 253 31.00 25.17 -12.62
N HIS A 254 32.18 25.49 -12.10
CA HIS A 254 32.35 26.50 -11.04
C HIS A 254 31.87 27.89 -11.47
N GLN A 255 32.15 28.28 -12.72
CA GLN A 255 31.67 29.53 -13.32
C GLN A 255 30.15 29.60 -13.47
N ALA A 256 29.49 28.46 -13.67
CA ALA A 256 28.03 28.38 -13.82
C ALA A 256 27.28 28.47 -12.48
N GLY A 257 27.95 28.19 -11.35
CA GLY A 257 27.37 28.17 -10.00
C GLY A 257 27.68 29.40 -9.13
N ALA A 258 28.43 30.38 -9.62
CA ALA A 258 28.74 31.58 -8.85
C ALA A 258 27.49 32.48 -8.70
N PRO A 259 27.11 32.89 -7.47
CA PRO A 259 26.00 33.81 -7.27
C PRO A 259 26.27 35.17 -7.95
N GLU A 260 25.24 35.79 -8.50
CA GLU A 260 25.30 37.07 -9.22
C GLU A 260 25.97 38.21 -8.41
N THR A 261 26.05 38.10 -7.08
CA THR A 261 26.74 39.07 -6.22
C THR A 261 28.27 39.11 -6.37
N ALA A 262 28.88 38.13 -7.05
CA ALA A 262 30.28 38.20 -7.46
C ALA A 262 30.47 38.80 -8.87
N ARG A 263 29.40 38.91 -9.67
CA ARG A 263 29.45 39.57 -10.99
C ARG A 263 29.44 41.09 -10.86
N ASP A 264 28.79 41.63 -9.83
CA ASP A 264 28.72 43.09 -9.55
C ASP A 264 29.91 43.66 -8.74
N ARG A 265 30.91 42.85 -8.33
CA ARG A 265 32.20 43.39 -7.86
C ARG A 265 33.28 43.45 -8.94
N ALA A 266 32.97 42.96 -10.14
CA ALA A 266 33.82 43.12 -11.31
C ALA A 266 33.39 44.31 -12.19
N ASP A 267 32.50 45.18 -11.69
CA ASP A 267 32.06 46.43 -12.33
C ASP A 267 32.29 47.63 -11.39
N ASP A 268 33.50 47.74 -10.83
CA ASP A 268 34.13 49.05 -10.74
C ASP A 268 35.01 49.17 -11.99
N GLY A 269 34.72 50.18 -12.81
CA GLY A 269 35.26 50.36 -14.15
C GLY A 269 36.80 50.46 -14.24
N PRO A 270 37.35 50.68 -15.45
CA PRO A 270 38.76 50.50 -15.74
C PRO A 270 39.65 51.51 -14.98
N GLY A 271 40.09 51.10 -13.80
CA GLY A 271 41.21 51.70 -13.07
C GLY A 271 42.53 51.18 -13.61
N ASP A 272 42.96 51.81 -14.71
CA ASP A 272 44.36 52.03 -15.10
C ASP A 272 45.37 50.88 -14.85
N LEU A 273 45.31 49.84 -15.69
CA LEU A 273 46.37 48.82 -15.83
C LEU A 273 47.61 49.33 -16.58
N ALA A 274 47.74 50.63 -16.85
CA ALA A 274 48.91 51.21 -17.50
C ALA A 274 49.92 51.84 -16.53
N SER A 275 49.65 51.83 -15.21
CA SER A 275 50.54 52.43 -14.20
C SER A 275 51.06 51.47 -13.12
N ALA A 276 50.76 50.16 -13.21
CA ALA A 276 51.30 49.19 -12.26
C ALA A 276 52.80 49.00 -12.50
N SER A 277 53.61 49.15 -11.45
CA SER A 277 55.05 48.90 -11.53
C SER A 277 55.32 47.40 -11.56
N ASP A 278 56.42 46.98 -12.20
CA ASP A 278 56.77 45.56 -12.36
C ASP A 278 56.78 44.79 -11.03
N ASP A 279 57.09 45.45 -9.91
CA ASP A 279 57.09 44.80 -8.58
C ASP A 279 55.67 44.40 -8.11
N GLU A 280 54.63 45.13 -8.50
CA GLU A 280 53.23 44.81 -8.13
C GLU A 280 52.64 43.68 -8.98
N LEU A 281 53.17 43.46 -10.19
CA LEU A 281 52.77 42.34 -11.05
C LEU A 281 53.34 41.01 -10.55
N PHE A 282 54.51 41.01 -9.90
CA PHE A 282 55.10 39.80 -9.34
C PHE A 282 54.45 39.36 -8.02
N ASP A 283 54.07 40.31 -7.16
CA ASP A 283 53.34 40.02 -5.90
C ASP A 283 51.94 39.43 -6.13
N ALA A 284 51.30 39.77 -7.25
CA ALA A 284 50.00 39.21 -7.63
C ALA A 284 50.10 37.75 -8.09
N LEU A 285 51.21 37.36 -8.74
CA LEU A 285 51.47 35.98 -9.17
C LEU A 285 51.93 35.08 -8.02
N GLU A 286 52.65 35.62 -7.04
CA GLU A 286 53.17 34.86 -5.91
C GLU A 286 52.08 34.51 -4.89
N ASN A 287 51.10 35.40 -4.70
CA ASN A 287 49.93 35.15 -3.84
C ASN A 287 48.93 34.14 -4.43
N GLU A 288 48.90 33.96 -5.76
CA GLU A 288 47.94 33.06 -6.43
C GLU A 288 48.46 31.62 -6.59
N LEU A 289 49.79 31.41 -6.47
CA LEU A 289 50.40 30.07 -6.57
C LEU A 289 50.89 29.48 -5.24
N GLY A 290 50.85 30.23 -4.13
CA GLY A 290 51.06 29.67 -2.79
C GLY A 290 52.38 28.91 -2.64
N ILE A 291 53.47 29.49 -3.12
CA ILE A 291 54.82 28.95 -2.92
C ILE A 291 55.56 29.98 -2.05
N SER A 292 55.90 29.59 -0.82
CA SER A 292 56.99 30.23 -0.07
C SER A 292 58.31 29.51 -0.36
#